data_AF-A0A822EMY5-F1
#
_entry.id   AF-A0A822EMY5-F1
#
_cell.length_a   1.000
_cell.length_b   1.000
_cell.length_c   1.000
_cell.angle_alpha   90.00
_cell.angle_beta   90.00
_cell.angle_gamma   90.00
#
_symmetry.space_group_name_H-M   'P 1'
#
loop_
_entity.id
_entity.type
_entity.pdbx_description
1 polymer ?
#
loop_
_entity_poly.entity_id
_entity_poly.type
_entity_poly.pdbx_seq_one_letter_code
_entity_poly.pdbx_strand_id
1 'polypeptide(L)' 'LNIHWVRSQFGLVSQEPILFDLTIAENIAYGLEDVSMTDIIDAAKKANIHQFIEQLPDVKY' A
#
# COMPACT_ATOMS: atom_id res chain seq x y z
N LEU A 1 1.41 0.06 -28.75
CA LEU A 1 0.87 -0.46 -27.47
C LEU A 1 1.26 0.52 -26.37
N ASN A 2 0.31 0.99 -25.55
CA ASN A 2 0.61 1.90 -24.45
C ASN A 2 1.08 1.07 -23.23
N ILE A 3 2.36 1.19 -22.88
CA ILE A 3 2.96 0.40 -21.80
C ILE A 3 2.40 0.74 -20.41
N HIS A 4 1.98 2.00 -20.20
CA HIS A 4 1.37 2.41 -18.94
C HIS A 4 0.00 1.77 -18.74
N TRP A 5 -0.81 1.74 -19.81
CA TRP A 5 -2.12 1.08 -19.77
C TRP A 5 -2.01 -0.41 -19.47
N VAL A 6 -1.04 -1.11 -20.09
CA VAL A 6 -0.83 -2.55 -19.81
C VAL A 6 -0.44 -2.77 -18.35
N ARG A 7 0.48 -1.96 -17.82
CA ARG A 7 0.93 -2.08 -16.42
C ARG A 7 -0.18 -1.79 -15.42
N SER A 8 -1.13 -0.92 -15.74
CA SER A 8 -2.26 -0.61 -14.85
C SER A 8 -3.30 -1.74 -14.74
N GLN A 9 -3.20 -2.79 -15.56
CA GLN A 9 -4.13 -3.94 -15.51
C GLN A 9 -3.68 -5.04 -14.55
N PHE A 10 -2.45 -4.96 -14.00
CA PHE A 10 -1.87 -6.02 -13.19
C PHE A 10 -1.31 -5.48 -11.87
N GLY A 11 -1.53 -6.22 -10.79
CA GLY A 11 -0.78 -6.09 -9.54
C GLY A 11 0.44 -7.03 -9.54
N LEU A 12 1.55 -6.59 -8.96
CA LEU A 12 2.77 -7.37 -8.83
C LEU A 12 3.11 -7.57 -7.35
N VAL A 13 3.44 -8.80 -6.97
CA VAL A 13 4.03 -9.13 -5.67
C VAL A 13 5.37 -9.82 -5.91
N SER A 14 6.45 -9.18 -5.48
CA SER A 14 7.81 -9.69 -5.63
C SER A 14 8.15 -10.68 -4.51
N GLN A 15 9.06 -11.63 -4.77
CA GLN A 15 9.59 -12.54 -3.74
C GLN A 15 10.27 -11.77 -2.60
N GLU A 16 11.03 -10.73 -2.95
CA GLU A 16 11.60 -9.75 -2.01
C GLU A 16 10.84 -8.43 -2.20
N PRO A 17 9.83 -8.15 -1.35
CA PRO A 17 9.08 -6.90 -1.44
C PRO A 17 9.97 -5.71 -1.07
N ILE A 18 9.78 -4.60 -1.79
CA ILE A 18 10.52 -3.35 -1.57
C ILE A 18 9.60 -2.39 -0.82
N LEU A 19 10.10 -1.80 0.26
CA LEU A 19 9.49 -0.67 0.95
C LEU A 19 10.31 0.59 0.72
N PHE A 20 9.64 1.73 0.62
CA PHE A 20 10.26 3.04 0.51
C PHE A 20 10.41 3.69 1.88
N ASP A 21 11.34 4.62 2.00
CA ASP A 21 11.54 5.49 3.17
C ASP A 21 10.40 6.53 3.25
N LEU A 22 9.20 6.02 3.52
CA LEU A 22 7.90 6.70 3.54
C LEU A 22 7.07 6.11 4.69
N THR A 23 5.94 6.73 5.04
CA THR A 23 5.04 6.14 6.04
C THR A 23 4.40 4.84 5.55
N ILE A 24 3.75 4.12 6.45
CA ILE A 24 3.01 2.90 6.10
C ILE A 24 1.86 3.23 5.16
N ALA A 25 1.12 4.32 5.40
CA ALA A 25 0.06 4.78 4.51
C ALA A 25 0.58 5.06 3.09
N GLU A 26 1.71 5.75 3.00
CA GLU A 26 2.33 6.12 1.73
C GLU A 26 2.85 4.91 0.97
N ASN A 27 3.40 3.90 1.66
CA ASN A 27 3.78 2.63 1.04
C ASN A 27 2.57 1.83 0.54
N ILE A 28 1.44 1.84 1.26
CA ILE A 28 0.21 1.15 0.83
C ILE A 28 -0.41 1.86 -0.39
N ALA A 29 -0.42 3.18 -0.40
CA ALA A 29 -0.96 3.99 -1.51
C ALA A 29 0.01 4.12 -2.70
N TYR A 30 1.22 3.59 -2.59
CA TYR A 30 2.28 3.81 -3.58
C TYR A 30 1.85 3.39 -4.99
N GLY A 31 2.00 4.31 -5.95
CA GLY A 31 1.62 4.11 -7.35
C GLY A 31 0.16 4.41 -7.68
N LEU A 32 -0.63 4.89 -6.71
CA LEU A 32 -1.99 5.39 -6.87
C LEU A 32 -2.05 6.89 -6.51
N GLU A 33 -3.01 7.60 -7.12
CA GLU A 33 -3.29 9.01 -6.84
C GLU A 33 -4.57 9.11 -6.00
N ASP A 34 -4.66 10.14 -5.14
CA ASP A 34 -5.87 10.50 -4.37
C ASP A 34 -6.49 9.37 -3.53
N VAL A 35 -5.67 8.51 -2.92
CA VAL A 35 -6.15 7.41 -2.07
C VAL A 35 -6.59 7.92 -0.69
N SER A 36 -7.83 7.62 -0.30
CA SER A 36 -8.35 8.00 1.01
C SER A 36 -7.77 7.14 2.14
N MET A 37 -7.67 7.71 3.35
CA MET A 37 -7.25 6.93 4.52
C MET A 37 -8.18 5.74 4.82
N THR A 38 -9.46 5.85 4.46
CA THR A 38 -10.42 4.75 4.61
C THR A 38 -10.05 3.57 3.70
N ASP A 39 -9.66 3.85 2.45
CA ASP A 39 -9.23 2.80 1.51
C ASP A 39 -7.90 2.16 1.94
N ILE A 40 -6.97 2.95 2.49
CA ILE A 40 -5.71 2.45 3.06
C ILE A 40 -5.98 1.48 4.22
N ILE A 41 -6.86 1.85 5.15
CA ILE A 41 -7.25 0.99 6.27
C ILE A 41 -7.94 -0.28 5.78
N ASP A 42 -8.82 -0.18 4.78
CA ASP A 42 -9.48 -1.35 4.20
C ASP A 42 -8.50 -2.29 3.51
N ALA A 43 -7.53 -1.76 2.75
CA ALA A 43 -6.45 -2.53 2.14
C ALA A 43 -5.59 -3.23 3.21
N ALA A 44 -5.22 -2.53 4.29
CA ALA A 44 -4.49 -3.10 5.41
C ALA A 44 -5.26 -4.22 6.12
N LYS A 45 -6.59 -4.11 6.23
CA LYS A 45 -7.45 -5.18 6.78
C LYS A 45 -7.51 -6.39 5.86
N LYS A 46 -7.69 -6.18 4.55
CA LYS A 46 -7.69 -7.26 3.53
C LYS A 46 -6.35 -8.00 3.47
N ALA A 47 -5.24 -7.28 3.66
CA ALA A 47 -3.90 -7.84 3.73
C ALA A 47 -3.55 -8.44 5.11
N ASN A 48 -4.46 -8.40 6.09
CA ASN A 48 -4.27 -8.90 7.46
C ASN A 48 -3.10 -8.24 8.23
N ILE A 49 -2.82 -6.96 7.97
CA ILE A 49 -1.75 -6.20 8.64
C ILE A 49 -2.26 -5.06 9.52
N HIS A 50 -3.57 -4.76 9.47
CA HIS A 50 -4.15 -3.63 10.21
C HIS A 50 -3.86 -3.68 11.72
N GLN A 51 -4.09 -4.83 12.37
CA GLN A 51 -3.84 -5.00 13.81
C GLN A 51 -2.35 -4.84 14.17
N PHE A 52 -1.44 -5.27 13.29
CA PHE A 52 -0.01 -5.08 13.47
C PHE A 52 0.34 -3.58 13.46
N ILE A 53 -0.18 -2.83 12.48
CA ILE A 53 0.04 -1.38 12.37
C ILE A 53 -0.48 -0.65 13.61
N GLU A 54 -1.64 -1.04 14.13
CA GLU A 54 -2.23 -0.40 15.32
C GLU A 54 -1.42 -0.59 16.61
N GLN A 55 -0.55 -1.60 16.66
CA GLN A 55 0.31 -1.93 17.79
C GLN A 55 1.68 -1.22 17.73
N LEU A 56 2.00 -0.55 16.62
CA LEU A 56 3.27 0.17 16.51
C LEU A 56 3.32 1.35 17.50
N PRO A 57 4.49 1.61 18.09
CA PRO A 57 4.65 2.61 19.15
C PRO A 57 4.53 4.06 18.64
N ASP A 58 4.80 4.30 17.35
CA ASP A 58 4.75 5.62 16.72
C ASP A 58 3.73 5.68 15.57
N VAL A 59 3.35 6.92 15.20
CA VAL A 59 2.28 7.36 14.27
C VAL A 59 1.63 6.24 13.45
N LYS A 60 0.36 5.96 13.77
CA LYS A 60 -0.48 4.98 13.08
C LYS A 60 -0.85 5.53 11.71
N TYR A 61 -0.25 4.95 10.67
CA TYR A 61 -0.37 5.30 9.23
C TYR A 61 0.41 6.53 8.78
#